data_AF-A0A7L0U5Y2-F1
#
_entry.id   AF-A0A7L0U5Y2-F1
#
_cell.length_a   1.000
_cell.length_b   1.000
_cell.length_c   1.000
_cell.angle_alpha   90.00
_cell.angle_beta   90.00
_cell.angle_gamma   90.00
#
_symmetry.space_group_name_H-M   'P 1'
#
loop_
_entity.id
_entity.type
_entity.pdbx_description
1 polymer ?
#
loop_
_entity_poly.entity_id
_entity_poly.type
_entity_poly.pdbx_seq_one_letter_code
_entity_poly.pdbx_strand_id
1 'polypeptide(L)'
;YALSNKPEYKPFDPETTAVHPYQDQAFQPVYFIAENLEDAKAKLQNYAMKIKKPFSLHYDPFTSSIEVMSTPKKMQRVLCQMKEELKNLCLALENLP
;
A
#
# COMPACT_ATOMS: atom_id res chain seq x y z
N TYR A 1 14.92 -18.77 14.24
CA TYR A 1 16.04 -18.39 13.37
C TYR A 1 16.03 -16.88 13.07
N ALA A 2 14.92 -16.33 12.58
CA ALA A 2 14.77 -14.92 12.18
C ALA A 2 15.12 -13.87 13.25
N LEU A 3 15.18 -14.22 14.54
CA LEU A 3 15.55 -13.30 15.63
C LEU A 3 16.82 -13.75 16.38
N SER A 4 17.58 -14.69 15.80
CA SER A 4 18.70 -15.37 16.47
C SER A 4 20.09 -14.80 16.16
N ASN A 5 20.16 -13.60 15.55
CA ASN A 5 21.39 -12.95 15.06
C ASN A 5 22.21 -13.77 14.05
N LYS A 6 21.66 -14.88 13.55
CA LYS A 6 22.25 -15.71 12.49
C LYS A 6 22.02 -15.18 11.07
N PRO A 7 20.82 -14.69 10.69
CA PRO A 7 20.61 -14.14 9.37
C PRO A 7 21.12 -12.69 9.25
N GLU A 8 21.26 -12.23 8.01
CA GLU A 8 21.46 -10.83 7.68
C GLU A 8 20.11 -10.07 7.74
N TYR A 9 20.14 -8.84 8.26
CA TYR A 9 18.97 -7.96 8.30
C TYR A 9 19.23 -6.75 7.41
N LYS A 10 18.29 -6.46 6.49
CA LYS A 10 18.36 -5.30 5.59
C LYS A 10 17.15 -4.39 5.82
N PRO A 11 17.27 -3.08 5.63
CA PRO A 11 16.10 -2.20 5.58
C PRO A 11 15.15 -2.64 4.45
N PHE A 12 13.85 -2.57 4.70
CA PHE A 12 12.86 -2.80 3.65
C PHE A 12 12.94 -1.67 2.60
N ASP A 13 13.36 -2.08 1.40
CA ASP A 13 13.33 -1.30 0.18
C ASP A 13 12.68 -2.15 -0.92
N PRO A 14 11.51 -1.78 -1.46
CA PRO A 14 10.81 -2.57 -2.47
C PRO A 14 11.63 -2.86 -3.73
N GLU A 15 12.47 -1.93 -4.18
CA GLU A 15 13.27 -2.12 -5.41
C GLU A 15 14.29 -3.25 -5.22
N THR A 16 14.97 -3.27 -4.08
CA THR A 16 15.94 -4.32 -3.73
C THR A 16 15.24 -5.62 -3.34
N THR A 17 14.17 -5.54 -2.54
CA THR A 17 13.44 -6.71 -2.02
C THR A 17 12.79 -7.51 -3.14
N ALA A 18 12.18 -6.84 -4.12
CA ALA A 18 11.43 -7.49 -5.19
C ALA A 18 12.28 -8.39 -6.10
N VAL A 19 13.59 -8.13 -6.17
CA VAL A 19 14.54 -8.89 -7.00
C VAL A 19 15.52 -9.73 -6.16
N HIS A 20 15.35 -9.76 -4.84
CA HIS A 20 16.22 -10.52 -3.96
C HIS A 20 16.01 -12.03 -4.16
N PRO A 21 17.06 -12.80 -4.50
CA PRO A 21 16.92 -14.24 -4.69
C PRO A 21 16.59 -14.95 -3.37
N TYR A 22 15.77 -15.99 -3.44
CA TYR A 22 15.37 -16.78 -2.27
C TYR A 22 15.27 -18.27 -2.62
N GLN A 23 15.19 -19.11 -1.60
CA GLN A 23 14.95 -20.55 -1.70
C GLN A 23 13.92 -20.97 -0.63
N ASP A 24 13.26 -22.11 -0.78
CA ASP A 24 12.14 -22.55 0.08
C ASP A 24 12.44 -23.81 0.91
N GLN A 25 13.62 -24.41 0.77
CA GLN A 25 14.04 -25.64 1.44
C GLN A 25 14.52 -25.41 2.89
N ALA A 26 15.17 -24.28 3.15
CA ALA A 26 15.77 -23.94 4.45
C ALA A 26 15.34 -22.54 4.94
N PHE A 27 15.78 -22.16 6.14
CA PHE A 27 15.54 -20.81 6.65
C PHE A 27 16.17 -19.74 5.75
N GLN A 28 15.51 -18.58 5.67
CA GLN A 28 15.98 -17.47 4.84
C GLN A 28 17.26 -16.87 5.42
N PRO A 29 18.32 -16.67 4.61
CA PRO A 29 19.56 -16.06 5.06
C PRO A 29 19.44 -14.54 5.26
N VAL A 30 18.42 -13.91 4.66
CA VAL A 30 18.18 -12.46 4.70
C VAL A 30 16.73 -12.18 5.11
N TYR A 31 16.53 -11.20 5.99
CA TYR A 31 15.21 -10.67 6.34
C TYR A 31 15.18 -9.14 6.15
N PHE A 32 14.08 -8.63 5.58
CA PHE A 32 13.88 -7.20 5.38
C PHE A 32 13.06 -6.60 6.53
N ILE A 33 13.58 -5.54 7.13
CA ILE A 33 13.01 -4.90 8.31
C ILE A 33 12.35 -3.58 7.89
N ALA A 34 11.04 -3.50 8.10
CA ALA A 34 10.31 -2.24 8.04
C ALA A 34 10.43 -1.50 9.37
N GLU A 35 10.56 -0.17 9.32
CA GLU A 35 10.56 0.66 10.52
C GLU A 35 9.20 0.64 11.23
N ASN A 36 8.12 0.71 10.44
CA ASN A 36 6.73 0.57 10.85
C ASN A 36 5.86 0.25 9.61
N LEU A 37 4.57 -0.01 9.83
CA LEU A 37 3.65 -0.39 8.76
C LEU A 37 3.33 0.78 7.83
N GLU A 38 3.29 2.01 8.34
CA GLU A 38 3.03 3.22 7.58
C GLU A 38 4.15 3.50 6.57
N ASP A 39 5.41 3.40 7.00
CA ASP A 39 6.60 3.51 6.15
C ASP A 39 6.63 2.41 5.08
N ALA A 40 6.41 1.15 5.47
CA ALA A 40 6.36 0.03 4.54
C ALA A 40 5.27 0.23 3.47
N LYS A 41 4.08 0.67 3.88
CA LYS A 41 2.97 0.98 2.98
C LYS A 41 3.34 2.12 2.02
N ALA A 42 3.93 3.21 2.51
CA ALA A 42 4.34 4.33 1.68
C ALA A 42 5.41 3.93 0.65
N LYS A 43 6.44 3.18 1.08
CA LYS A 43 7.46 2.62 0.18
C LYS A 43 6.85 1.72 -0.90
N LEU A 44 5.96 0.81 -0.50
CA LEU A 44 5.30 -0.09 -1.44
C LEU A 44 4.38 0.65 -2.42
N GLN A 45 3.65 1.69 -1.98
CA GLN A 45 2.84 2.53 -2.85
C GLN A 45 3.71 3.25 -3.89
N ASN A 46 4.84 3.83 -3.46
CA ASN A 46 5.80 4.47 -4.36
C ASN A 46 6.39 3.52 -5.40
N TYR A 47 6.73 2.30 -4.98
CA TYR A 47 7.17 1.24 -5.88
C TYR A 47 6.07 0.84 -6.89
N ALA A 48 4.85 0.63 -6.41
CA ALA A 48 3.72 0.24 -7.25
C ALA A 48 3.35 1.29 -8.30
N MET A 49 3.62 2.57 -8.05
CA MET A 49 3.42 3.65 -9.04
C MET A 49 4.41 3.57 -10.22
N LYS A 50 5.58 2.95 -10.05
CA LYS A 50 6.58 2.78 -11.11
C LYS A 50 6.25 1.60 -12.04
N ILE A 51 5.35 0.71 -11.63
CA ILE A 51 4.91 -0.43 -12.44
C ILE A 51 4.16 0.10 -13.66
N LYS A 52 4.67 -0.19 -14.86
CA LYS A 52 4.03 0.21 -16.12
C LYS A 52 2.70 -0.52 -16.29
N LYS A 53 1.60 0.20 -16.13
CA LYS A 53 0.24 -0.28 -16.40
C LYS A 53 -0.57 0.82 -17.08
N PRO A 54 -1.46 0.48 -18.05
CA PRO A 54 -2.22 1.48 -18.80
C PRO A 54 -3.44 2.04 -18.02
N PHE A 55 -3.65 1.62 -16.78
CA PHE A 55 -4.78 2.03 -15.95
C PHE A 55 -4.43 2.06 -14.47
N SER A 56 -5.19 2.85 -13.71
CA SER A 56 -5.19 2.79 -12.25
C SER A 56 -6.31 1.87 -11.76
N LEU A 57 -6.12 1.29 -10.57
CA LEU A 57 -7.12 0.44 -9.91
C LEU A 57 -7.59 1.15 -8.65
N HIS A 58 -8.86 0.98 -8.32
CA HIS A 58 -9.46 1.43 -7.08
C HIS A 58 -10.21 0.27 -6.44
N TYR A 59 -10.03 0.07 -5.14
CA TYR A 59 -10.78 -0.95 -4.41
C TYR A 59 -12.06 -0.33 -3.86
N ASP A 60 -13.20 -0.94 -4.16
CA ASP A 60 -14.49 -0.60 -3.57
C ASP A 60 -14.75 -1.49 -2.33
N PRO A 61 -14.70 -0.95 -1.11
CA PRO A 61 -14.91 -1.72 0.11
C PRO A 61 -16.35 -2.19 0.30
N PHE A 62 -17.35 -1.53 -0.32
CA PHE A 62 -18.76 -1.88 -0.14
C PHE A 62 -19.13 -3.12 -0.94
N THR A 63 -18.57 -3.27 -2.14
CA THR A 63 -18.80 -4.43 -3.01
C THR A 63 -17.67 -5.45 -2.94
N SER A 64 -16.59 -5.16 -2.20
CA SER A 64 -15.37 -5.98 -2.16
C SER A 64 -14.81 -6.25 -3.56
N SER A 65 -14.83 -5.23 -4.44
CA SER A 65 -14.47 -5.36 -5.85
C SER A 65 -13.35 -4.41 -6.27
N ILE A 66 -12.74 -4.68 -7.43
CA ILE A 66 -11.70 -3.84 -8.02
C ILE A 66 -12.27 -3.10 -9.24
N GLU A 67 -12.29 -1.77 -9.16
CA GLU A 67 -12.66 -0.91 -10.26
C GLU A 67 -11.43 -0.44 -11.05
N VAL A 68 -11.50 -0.61 -12.37
CA VAL A 68 -10.51 0.00 -13.28
C VAL A 68 -10.86 1.47 -13.50
N MET A 69 -9.97 2.35 -13.03
CA MET A 69 -10.03 3.81 -13.15
C MET A 69 -9.47 4.25 -14.51
N SER A 70 -10.17 3.86 -15.57
CA SER A 70 -9.78 4.15 -16.96
C SER A 70 -10.49 5.37 -17.57
N THR A 71 -11.48 5.96 -16.89
CA THR A 71 -12.26 7.07 -17.44
C THR A 71 -12.41 8.23 -16.46
N PRO A 72 -12.46 9.50 -16.95
CA PRO A 72 -12.68 10.68 -16.10
C PRO A 72 -13.96 10.62 -15.27
N LYS A 73 -15.04 10.03 -15.80
CA LYS A 73 -16.32 9.90 -15.08
C LYS A 73 -16.20 9.02 -13.82
N LYS A 74 -15.42 7.93 -13.89
CA LYS A 74 -15.17 7.06 -12.71
C LYS A 74 -14.33 7.79 -11.66
N MET A 75 -13.29 8.50 -12.09
CA MET A 75 -12.48 9.34 -11.19
C MET A 75 -13.32 10.41 -10.51
N GLN A 76 -14.18 11.09 -11.27
CA GLN A 76 -15.09 12.10 -10.72
C GLN A 76 -16.04 11.52 -9.66
N ARG A 77 -16.59 10.31 -9.88
CA ARG A 77 -17.46 9.64 -8.90
C ARG A 77 -16.74 9.42 -7.57
N VAL A 78 -15.53 8.86 -7.61
CA VAL A 78 -14.73 8.60 -6.39
C VAL A 78 -14.36 9.93 -5.69
N LEU A 79 -13.99 10.96 -6.45
CA LEU A 79 -13.70 12.29 -5.88
C LEU A 79 -14.94 12.92 -5.22
N CYS A 80 -16.12 12.78 -5.82
CA CYS A 80 -17.37 13.25 -5.23
C CYS A 80 -17.67 12.52 -3.91
N GLN A 81 -17.46 11.20 -3.86
CA GLN A 81 -17.65 10.43 -2.63
C GLN A 81 -16.69 10.88 -1.52
N MET A 82 -15.39 11.02 -1.82
CA MET A 82 -14.40 11.52 -0.87
C MET A 82 -14.75 12.93 -0.36
N LYS A 83 -15.30 13.79 -1.22
CA LYS A 83 -15.76 15.13 -0.82
C LYS A 83 -16.89 15.08 0.20
N GLU A 84 -17.88 14.21 0.00
CA GLU A 84 -18.98 14.04 0.96
C GLU A 84 -18.50 13.43 2.28
N GLU A 85 -17.58 12.47 2.24
CA GLU A 85 -16.94 11.92 3.44
C GLU A 85 -16.19 12.99 4.23
N LEU A 86 -15.39 13.83 3.56
CA LEU A 86 -14.71 14.98 4.19
C LEU A 86 -15.70 15.96 4.81
N LYS A 87 -16.80 16.27 4.12
CA LYS A 87 -17.85 17.15 4.64
C LYS A 87 -18.48 16.59 5.91
N ASN A 88 -18.77 15.28 5.95
CA ASN A 88 -19.30 14.61 7.13
C ASN A 88 -18.31 14.67 8.31
N LEU A 89 -17.01 14.50 8.05
CA LEU A 89 -15.98 14.61 9.07
C LEU A 89 -15.84 16.05 9.61
N CYS A 90 -15.91 17.07 8.75
CA CYS A 90 -15.93 18.47 9.18
C CYS A 90 -17.13 18.79 10.07
N LEU A 91 -18.33 18.36 9.68
CA LEU A 91 -19.53 18.54 10.50
C LEU A 91 -19.40 17.83 11.85
N ALA A 92 -18.84 16.61 11.89
CA ALA A 92 -18.61 15.91 13.14
C ALA A 92 -17.64 16.67 14.06
N LEU A 93 -16.57 17.25 13.49
CA LEU A 93 -15.59 18.05 14.22
C LEU A 93 -16.19 19.33 14.81
N GLU A 94 -17.06 20.01 14.08
CA GLU A 94 -17.78 21.21 14.56
C GLU A 94 -18.74 20.92 15.73
N ASN A 95 -19.22 19.67 15.83
CA ASN A 95 -20.14 19.23 16.88
C ASN A 95 -19.42 18.50 18.03
N LEU A 96 -18.09 18.47 18.05
CA LEU A 96 -17.35 17.94 19.20
C LEU A 96 -17.43 18.92 20.38
N PRO A 97 -17.71 18.44 21.59
CA PRO A 97 -17.81 19.27 22.80
C PRO A 97 -16.46 19.83 23.27
#